data_AF-A0AAD6E6F2-F1
#
_entry.id   AF-A0AAD6E6F2-F1
#
_cell.length_a   1.000
_cell.length_b   1.000
_cell.length_c   1.000
_cell.angle_alpha   90.00
_cell.angle_beta   90.00
_cell.angle_gamma   90.00
#
_symmetry.space_group_name_H-M   'P 1'
#
loop_
_entity.id
_entity.type
_entity.pdbx_description
1 polymer ?
#
loop_
_entity_poly.entity_id
_entity_poly.type
_entity_poly.pdbx_seq_one_letter_code
_entity_poly.pdbx_strand_id
1 'polypeptide(L)'
;MATVISIVPEKLLMKSQMGARFNLPWKQNRELEQKKKRFFTRPWGRRQIGILCALGFLGMALTALVVALPVYFTKIYGFVKDTDDYWKRPQPNEDHSYQLEENRPSFALHNFPDPGLIQHNGTWYAYGTNPKKRNPGSIHVPVATSTDFINWTLHEDYDAMSTLGAWEKKVNHWAPDVIQRDDGKFVMYYSGEAKNYGSHHCVGVAVSNGTSPLGPYIPEDKPLACPHKHGGAIDPSPFRDTDGTLYVVYKGDGNSVGHGGNCNNSKKPLVSVPILLQELKSDGITPVGEPVKILDIDDTDGPLVEAPDILLTEDGTYYLFFSSHCYVSLGYNVKYAYSKSLKGPYVRANRPLLQTGDWGLEAPGGATVSTDGRKIVFHANCGQFRCMWSAAIDIRSNNNTIVMSKLVVDQKSNSTKPTGNS
;
A
#
# COMPACT_ATOMS: atom_id res chain seq x y z
N MET A 1 29.57 45.56 54.67
CA MET A 1 29.73 47.02 54.74
C MET A 1 29.31 47.56 53.38
N ALA A 2 28.13 48.18 53.26
CA ALA A 2 27.92 49.62 53.53
C ALA A 2 28.70 50.46 52.50
N THR A 3 28.20 51.39 51.67
CA THR A 3 26.95 52.19 51.59
C THR A 3 27.06 52.95 50.24
N VAL A 4 26.05 52.92 49.36
CA VAL A 4 25.14 54.03 48.93
C VAL A 4 25.78 55.43 48.75
N ILE A 5 25.39 56.12 47.64
CA ILE A 5 24.98 57.55 47.48
C ILE A 5 25.19 57.88 45.98
N SER A 6 24.18 57.91 45.09
CA SER A 6 23.07 58.86 44.90
C SER A 6 23.49 60.32 44.61
N ILE A 7 23.37 60.77 43.36
CA ILE A 7 23.00 62.16 43.02
C ILE A 7 22.11 62.14 41.76
N VAL A 8 20.95 62.78 41.89
CA VAL A 8 19.95 63.15 40.86
C VAL A 8 19.89 64.70 40.88
N PRO A 9 19.11 65.39 40.03
CA PRO A 9 19.22 65.69 38.60
C PRO A 9 19.46 67.20 38.36
N GLU A 10 19.64 67.64 37.11
CA GLU A 10 19.51 69.06 36.74
C GLU A 10 18.31 69.28 35.81
N LYS A 11 17.40 70.16 36.25
CA LYS A 11 16.23 70.68 35.52
C LYS A 11 16.58 72.06 34.93
N LEU A 12 16.24 72.27 33.67
CA LEU A 12 15.85 73.56 33.07
C LEU A 12 14.89 73.20 31.91
N LEU A 13 13.56 73.38 31.91
CA LEU A 13 12.61 74.48 32.24
C LEU A 13 12.52 75.60 31.18
N MET A 14 11.27 75.83 30.74
CA MET A 14 10.66 76.86 29.87
C MET A 14 10.36 76.41 28.43
N LYS A 15 9.18 76.63 27.83
CA LYS A 15 7.87 77.24 28.20
C LYS A 15 6.89 76.82 27.07
N SER A 16 5.70 76.30 27.37
CA SER A 16 4.39 77.00 27.32
C SER A 16 3.94 77.52 25.94
N GLN A 17 2.93 76.86 25.32
CA GLN A 17 1.59 77.40 25.00
C GLN A 17 0.78 76.38 24.15
N MET A 18 -0.29 75.82 24.71
CA MET A 18 -1.71 76.10 24.41
C MET A 18 -2.21 75.62 23.04
N GLY A 19 -3.05 74.59 23.08
CA GLY A 19 -3.87 74.09 21.98
C GLY A 19 -5.09 73.33 22.52
N ALA A 20 -6.10 74.11 22.89
CA ALA A 20 -7.47 73.81 23.32
C ALA A 20 -7.98 72.35 23.26
N ARG A 21 -8.28 71.78 24.44
CA ARG A 21 -9.29 70.71 24.58
C ARG A 21 -10.67 71.35 24.61
N PHE A 22 -11.49 71.06 23.62
CA PHE A 22 -12.93 71.36 23.63
C PHE A 22 -13.61 70.56 24.76
N ASN A 23 -13.97 71.24 25.84
CA ASN A 23 -14.92 70.74 26.83
C ASN A 23 -16.33 70.82 26.21
N LEU A 24 -16.83 69.68 25.73
CA LEU A 24 -18.28 69.53 25.51
C LEU A 24 -19.00 69.58 26.88
N PRO A 25 -20.13 70.29 27.00
CA PRO A 25 -20.78 70.49 28.29
C PRO A 25 -21.24 69.15 28.89
N TRP A 26 -21.06 68.97 30.19
CA TRP A 26 -21.43 67.80 30.99
C TRP A 26 -22.86 67.25 30.75
N LYS A 27 -23.77 68.06 30.17
CA LYS A 27 -25.11 67.64 29.74
C LYS A 27 -25.13 66.75 28.49
N GLN A 28 -24.24 66.97 27.53
CA GLN A 28 -24.25 66.26 26.23
C GLN A 28 -23.67 64.83 26.35
N ASN A 29 -22.73 64.62 27.27
CA ASN A 29 -22.22 63.28 27.61
C ASN A 29 -23.25 62.43 28.36
N ARG A 30 -24.13 63.01 29.19
CA ARG A 30 -25.22 62.25 29.82
C ARG A 30 -26.30 61.84 28.82
N GLU A 31 -26.57 62.64 27.79
CA GLU A 31 -27.52 62.26 26.74
C GLU A 31 -26.98 61.14 25.84
N LEU A 32 -25.68 61.14 25.54
CA LEU A 32 -25.01 60.05 24.81
C LEU A 32 -24.95 58.74 25.62
N GLU A 33 -24.65 58.84 26.93
CA GLU A 33 -24.71 57.71 27.87
C GLU A 33 -26.15 57.18 28.06
N GLN A 34 -27.15 58.06 28.16
CA GLN A 34 -28.56 57.65 28.22
C GLN A 34 -29.06 57.05 26.89
N LYS A 35 -28.60 57.53 25.74
CA LYS A 35 -28.90 56.93 24.43
C LYS A 35 -28.25 55.54 24.30
N LYS A 36 -27.00 55.35 24.74
CA LYS A 36 -26.35 54.04 24.79
C LYS A 36 -27.07 53.08 25.74
N LYS A 37 -27.45 53.53 26.94
CA LYS A 37 -28.25 52.72 27.88
C LYS A 37 -29.64 52.37 27.32
N ARG A 38 -30.30 53.25 26.56
CA ARG A 38 -31.57 52.96 25.86
C ARG A 38 -31.42 52.00 24.67
N PHE A 39 -30.25 51.95 24.05
CA PHE A 39 -30.00 51.05 22.92
C PHE A 39 -29.87 49.58 23.39
N PHE A 40 -29.34 49.37 24.61
CA PHE A 40 -29.18 48.05 25.22
C PHE A 40 -30.33 47.59 26.12
N THR A 41 -31.33 48.44 26.40
CA THR A 41 -32.50 48.09 27.26
C THR A 41 -33.81 47.92 26.50
N ARG A 42 -33.81 47.99 25.16
CA ARG A 42 -34.99 47.64 24.37
C ARG A 42 -35.06 46.12 24.19
N PRO A 43 -36.14 45.44 24.62
CA PRO A 43 -36.32 44.03 24.30
C PRO A 43 -36.32 43.88 22.78
N TRP A 44 -35.42 43.04 22.28
CA TRP A 44 -35.28 42.85 20.85
C TRP A 44 -36.60 42.33 20.27
N GLY A 45 -37.08 42.99 19.22
CA GLY A 45 -38.29 42.55 18.55
C GLY A 45 -38.08 41.17 17.92
N ARG A 46 -39.16 40.38 17.77
CA ARG A 46 -39.11 39.04 17.16
C ARG A 46 -38.31 38.99 15.84
N ARG A 47 -38.35 40.07 15.05
CA ARG A 47 -37.55 40.20 13.81
C ARG A 47 -36.03 40.29 14.06
N GLN A 48 -35.59 41.04 15.07
CA GLN A 48 -34.17 41.18 15.39
C GLN A 48 -33.59 39.89 15.98
N ILE A 49 -34.35 39.21 16.84
CA ILE A 49 -34.00 37.88 17.34
C ILE A 49 -33.91 36.88 16.18
N GLY A 50 -34.89 36.90 15.27
CA GLY A 50 -34.87 36.05 14.07
C GLY A 50 -33.63 36.28 13.19
N ILE A 51 -33.24 37.53 12.96
CA ILE A 51 -32.03 37.88 12.18
C ILE A 51 -30.76 37.36 12.86
N LEU A 52 -30.65 37.50 14.18
CA LEU A 52 -29.44 37.07 14.89
C LEU A 52 -29.34 35.55 15.05
N CYS A 53 -30.47 34.86 15.21
CA CYS A 53 -30.50 33.41 15.08
C CYS A 53 -30.06 32.98 13.66
N ALA A 54 -30.59 33.61 12.61
CA ALA A 54 -30.21 33.29 11.23
C ALA A 54 -28.71 33.54 10.96
N LEU A 55 -28.14 34.64 11.45
CA LEU A 55 -26.71 34.92 11.36
C LEU A 55 -25.86 33.95 12.17
N GLY A 56 -26.33 33.51 13.34
CA GLY A 56 -25.68 32.47 14.14
C GLY A 56 -25.67 31.10 13.44
N PHE A 57 -26.80 30.71 12.84
CA PHE A 57 -26.90 29.49 12.03
C PHE A 57 -26.03 29.57 10.78
N LEU A 58 -26.01 30.71 10.09
CA LEU A 58 -25.13 30.92 8.92
C LEU A 58 -23.65 30.84 9.33
N GLY A 59 -23.29 31.43 10.47
CA GLY A 59 -21.95 31.35 11.05
C GLY A 59 -21.55 29.90 11.32
N MET A 60 -22.39 29.12 12.00
CA MET A 60 -22.14 27.69 12.27
C MET A 60 -22.06 26.86 10.99
N ALA A 61 -22.92 27.13 9.99
CA ALA A 61 -22.88 26.45 8.69
C ALA A 61 -21.58 26.77 7.94
N LEU A 62 -21.11 28.01 8.00
CA LEU A 62 -19.83 28.43 7.42
C LEU A 62 -18.64 27.78 8.14
N THR A 63 -18.62 27.71 9.47
CA THR A 63 -17.55 26.98 10.18
C THR A 63 -17.60 25.49 9.86
N ALA A 64 -18.78 24.88 9.80
CA ALA A 64 -18.94 23.49 9.38
C ALA A 64 -18.42 23.28 7.96
N LEU A 65 -18.70 24.19 7.02
CA LEU A 65 -18.16 24.16 5.65
C LEU A 65 -16.64 24.34 5.64
N VAL A 66 -16.08 25.30 6.38
CA VAL A 66 -14.63 25.57 6.42
C VAL A 66 -13.85 24.43 7.06
N VAL A 67 -14.45 23.65 7.97
CA VAL A 67 -13.81 22.47 8.56
C VAL A 67 -14.07 21.21 7.71
N ALA A 68 -15.30 21.03 7.23
CA ALA A 68 -15.69 19.84 6.48
C ALA A 68 -15.16 19.85 5.04
N LEU A 69 -15.10 20.99 4.35
CA LEU A 69 -14.60 21.06 2.97
C LEU A 69 -13.13 20.65 2.87
N PRO A 70 -12.19 21.14 3.69
CA PRO A 70 -10.82 20.65 3.65
C PRO A 70 -10.74 19.16 3.95
N VAL A 71 -11.49 18.66 4.94
CA VAL A 71 -11.53 17.22 5.27
C VAL A 71 -12.10 16.40 4.10
N TYR A 72 -13.16 16.91 3.48
CA TYR A 72 -13.83 16.32 2.33
C TYR A 72 -12.94 16.33 1.09
N PHE A 73 -12.27 17.45 0.80
CA PHE A 73 -11.29 17.56 -0.29
C PHE A 73 -10.04 16.70 -0.04
N THR A 74 -9.56 16.58 1.20
CA THR A 74 -8.48 15.62 1.53
C THR A 74 -8.91 14.16 1.41
N LYS A 75 -10.21 13.86 1.52
CA LYS A 75 -10.76 12.51 1.31
C LYS A 75 -11.08 12.21 -0.17
N ILE A 76 -11.48 13.22 -0.95
CA ILE A 76 -11.89 13.05 -2.36
C ILE A 76 -10.71 13.12 -3.33
N TYR A 77 -9.71 13.98 -3.07
CA TYR A 77 -8.43 13.94 -3.77
C TYR A 77 -7.53 12.88 -3.13
N GLY A 78 -8.06 11.65 -3.08
CA GLY A 78 -7.48 10.50 -2.42
C GLY A 78 -6.26 9.93 -3.12
N PHE A 79 -5.24 10.75 -3.34
CA PHE A 79 -3.84 10.34 -3.33
C PHE A 79 -3.09 11.49 -2.67
N VAL A 80 -2.35 11.17 -1.63
CA VAL A 80 -1.55 12.09 -0.83
C VAL A 80 -0.78 13.03 -1.77
N LYS A 81 -0.64 14.33 -1.42
CA LYS A 81 0.30 15.24 -2.09
C LYS A 81 1.56 14.45 -2.39
N ASP A 82 1.88 14.24 -3.67
CA ASP A 82 3.04 13.45 -4.07
C ASP A 82 4.29 14.03 -3.40
N THR A 83 4.72 13.40 -2.30
CA THR A 83 5.89 13.81 -1.52
C THR A 83 7.10 12.95 -1.85
N ASP A 84 6.96 12.00 -2.76
CA ASP A 84 7.99 11.03 -3.14
C ASP A 84 8.32 11.20 -4.61
N ASP A 85 9.34 12.00 -4.90
CA ASP A 85 9.75 12.34 -6.26
C ASP A 85 10.69 11.30 -6.89
N TYR A 86 10.83 10.11 -6.29
CA TYR A 86 11.68 9.03 -6.79
C TYR A 86 11.45 8.76 -8.29
N TRP A 87 10.19 8.72 -8.72
CA TRP A 87 9.81 8.48 -10.11
C TRP A 87 10.28 9.56 -11.09
N LYS A 88 10.64 10.76 -10.61
CA LYS A 88 11.18 11.86 -11.44
C LYS A 88 12.70 11.75 -11.65
N ARG A 89 13.37 10.85 -10.93
CA ARG A 89 14.82 10.69 -11.04
C ARG A 89 15.17 10.10 -12.41
N PRO A 90 16.14 10.68 -13.13
CA PRO A 90 16.60 10.11 -14.39
C PRO A 90 17.07 8.67 -14.18
N GLN A 91 16.63 7.76 -15.04
CA GLN A 91 17.11 6.38 -15.07
C GLN A 91 18.24 6.29 -16.11
N PRO A 92 19.52 6.26 -15.70
CA PRO A 92 20.62 6.23 -16.65
C PRO A 92 20.64 4.91 -17.42
N ASN A 93 20.87 4.98 -18.74
CA ASN A 93 20.99 3.83 -19.63
C ASN A 93 19.77 2.89 -19.61
N GLU A 94 18.56 3.46 -19.69
CA GLU A 94 17.32 2.68 -19.75
C GLU A 94 17.29 1.79 -21.00
N ASP A 95 16.84 0.55 -20.82
CA ASP A 95 16.74 -0.43 -21.91
C ASP A 95 15.67 0.01 -22.93
N HIS A 96 15.95 -0.20 -24.22
CA HIS A 96 14.99 0.15 -25.27
C HIS A 96 13.66 -0.62 -25.16
N SER A 97 13.63 -1.75 -24.44
CA SER A 97 12.42 -2.52 -24.14
C SER A 97 11.29 -1.68 -23.53
N TYR A 98 11.62 -0.62 -22.79
CA TYR A 98 10.64 0.26 -22.13
C TYR A 98 9.97 1.27 -23.07
N GLN A 99 10.42 1.32 -24.32
CA GLN A 99 9.89 2.20 -25.37
C GLN A 99 9.10 1.42 -26.43
N LEU A 100 9.14 0.09 -26.39
CA LEU A 100 8.44 -0.77 -27.34
C LEU A 100 6.98 -0.94 -26.90
N GLU A 101 6.04 -0.49 -27.74
CA GLU A 101 4.61 -0.61 -27.46
C GLU A 101 4.16 -2.09 -27.37
N GLU A 102 4.83 -3.00 -28.07
CA GLU A 102 4.53 -4.43 -27.98
C GLU A 102 4.90 -5.08 -26.63
N ASN A 103 5.73 -4.42 -25.83
CA ASN A 103 6.09 -4.84 -24.46
C ASN A 103 5.17 -4.23 -23.40
N ARG A 104 4.19 -3.41 -23.82
CA ARG A 104 3.28 -2.73 -22.90
C ARG A 104 2.45 -3.74 -22.10
N PRO A 105 2.31 -3.56 -20.78
CA PRO A 105 1.37 -4.33 -19.97
C PRO A 105 -0.07 -4.22 -20.46
N SER A 106 -0.77 -5.35 -20.49
CA SER A 106 -2.19 -5.45 -20.81
C SER A 106 -3.03 -5.16 -19.57
N PHE A 107 -4.03 -4.30 -19.68
CA PHE A 107 -5.03 -4.14 -18.62
C PHE A 107 -5.80 -5.46 -18.47
N ALA A 108 -5.91 -5.98 -17.25
CA ALA A 108 -6.53 -7.27 -16.99
C ALA A 108 -7.86 -7.13 -16.24
N LEU A 109 -7.85 -6.55 -15.04
CA LEU A 109 -9.04 -6.45 -14.18
C LEU A 109 -9.12 -5.13 -13.42
N HIS A 110 -10.34 -4.65 -13.23
CA HIS A 110 -10.61 -3.46 -12.43
C HIS A 110 -10.70 -3.79 -10.93
N ASN A 111 -10.06 -2.98 -10.07
CA ASN A 111 -10.06 -3.14 -8.60
C ASN A 111 -9.66 -4.55 -8.12
N PHE A 112 -8.48 -5.00 -8.54
CA PHE A 112 -7.89 -6.29 -8.19
C PHE A 112 -6.44 -6.06 -7.72
N PRO A 113 -6.24 -5.59 -6.47
CA PRO A 113 -4.92 -5.32 -5.93
C PRO A 113 -4.20 -6.62 -5.52
N ASP A 114 -2.86 -6.59 -5.53
CA ASP A 114 -2.00 -7.64 -4.98
C ASP A 114 -2.25 -9.03 -5.58
N PRO A 115 -2.18 -9.16 -6.93
CA PRO A 115 -2.46 -10.42 -7.59
C PRO A 115 -1.39 -11.50 -7.30
N GLY A 116 -1.71 -12.50 -6.47
CA GLY A 116 -0.99 -13.78 -6.44
C GLY A 116 -1.32 -14.62 -7.68
N LEU A 117 -0.40 -15.48 -8.13
CA LEU A 117 -0.49 -16.13 -9.45
C LEU A 117 -0.10 -17.60 -9.42
N ILE A 118 -0.92 -18.46 -10.02
CA ILE A 118 -0.55 -19.86 -10.30
C ILE A 118 -1.09 -20.31 -11.66
N GLN A 119 -0.35 -21.19 -12.33
CA GLN A 119 -0.84 -21.94 -13.49
C GLN A 119 -1.15 -23.38 -13.11
N HIS A 120 -2.31 -23.87 -13.52
CA HIS A 120 -2.68 -25.27 -13.33
C HIS A 120 -3.48 -25.77 -14.54
N ASN A 121 -3.05 -26.88 -15.14
CA ASN A 121 -3.69 -27.52 -16.31
C ASN A 121 -4.01 -26.56 -17.46
N GLY A 122 -3.09 -25.64 -17.78
CA GLY A 122 -3.24 -24.67 -18.86
C GLY A 122 -4.19 -23.52 -18.56
N THR A 123 -4.63 -23.37 -17.31
CA THR A 123 -5.40 -22.21 -16.83
C THR A 123 -4.56 -21.44 -15.82
N TRP A 124 -4.53 -20.13 -15.97
CA TRP A 124 -3.96 -19.20 -15.00
C TRP A 124 -5.03 -18.80 -14.00
N TYR A 125 -4.65 -18.70 -12.73
CA TYR A 125 -5.47 -18.26 -11.62
C TYR A 125 -4.77 -17.09 -10.95
N ALA A 126 -5.50 -16.00 -10.74
CA ALA A 126 -5.05 -14.85 -9.97
C ALA A 126 -5.92 -14.69 -8.74
N TYR A 127 -5.32 -14.41 -7.58
CA TYR A 127 -6.00 -14.17 -6.31
C TYR A 127 -5.69 -12.76 -5.85
N GLY A 128 -6.70 -12.00 -5.43
CA GLY A 128 -6.53 -10.58 -5.13
C GLY A 128 -6.85 -10.22 -3.68
N THR A 129 -6.40 -9.05 -3.26
CA THR A 129 -6.84 -8.41 -2.02
C THR A 129 -8.34 -8.17 -2.05
N ASN A 130 -8.98 -8.33 -0.88
CA ASN A 130 -10.39 -8.00 -0.67
C ASN A 130 -10.78 -6.66 -1.32
N PRO A 131 -11.81 -6.62 -2.20
CA PRO A 131 -12.11 -5.44 -3.01
C PRO A 131 -12.83 -4.32 -2.23
N LYS A 132 -13.33 -4.59 -1.02
CA LYS A 132 -14.16 -3.68 -0.21
C LYS A 132 -13.64 -3.60 1.22
N LYS A 133 -12.60 -2.79 1.41
CA LYS A 133 -11.97 -2.51 2.71
C LYS A 133 -13.00 -2.28 3.82
N ARG A 134 -12.79 -2.93 4.98
CA ARG A 134 -13.64 -2.82 6.18
C ARG A 134 -15.11 -3.22 5.99
N ASN A 135 -15.42 -4.06 4.99
CA ASN A 135 -16.76 -4.61 4.81
C ASN A 135 -16.81 -6.12 5.16
N PRO A 136 -17.40 -6.52 6.31
CA PRO A 136 -17.41 -7.91 6.74
C PRO A 136 -18.35 -8.83 5.94
N GLY A 137 -19.16 -8.28 5.03
CA GLY A 137 -20.01 -9.05 4.10
C GLY A 137 -19.46 -9.11 2.69
N SER A 138 -18.17 -8.79 2.49
CA SER A 138 -17.52 -8.86 1.18
C SER A 138 -16.66 -10.11 1.05
N ILE A 139 -16.44 -10.53 -0.20
CA ILE A 139 -15.54 -11.63 -0.56
C ILE A 139 -14.17 -11.41 0.08
N HIS A 140 -13.67 -12.35 0.89
CA HIS A 140 -12.37 -12.24 1.52
C HIS A 140 -11.24 -12.32 0.49
N VAL A 141 -11.29 -13.32 -0.40
CA VAL A 141 -10.29 -13.51 -1.47
C VAL A 141 -10.99 -13.67 -2.83
N PRO A 142 -11.07 -12.61 -3.66
CA PRO A 142 -11.50 -12.73 -5.04
C PRO A 142 -10.52 -13.56 -5.86
N VAL A 143 -11.04 -14.31 -6.84
CA VAL A 143 -10.24 -15.11 -7.78
C VAL A 143 -10.67 -14.85 -9.21
N ALA A 144 -9.70 -14.78 -10.12
CA ALA A 144 -9.92 -14.63 -11.54
C ALA A 144 -9.13 -15.68 -12.33
N THR A 145 -9.58 -16.01 -13.54
CA THR A 145 -8.96 -17.01 -14.40
C THR A 145 -8.72 -16.53 -15.82
N SER A 146 -7.68 -17.04 -16.46
CA SER A 146 -7.39 -16.81 -17.87
C SER A 146 -6.75 -18.04 -18.52
N THR A 147 -7.03 -18.28 -19.80
CA THR A 147 -6.38 -19.35 -20.59
C THR A 147 -5.34 -18.83 -21.57
N ASP A 148 -5.27 -17.51 -21.78
CA ASP A 148 -4.36 -16.85 -22.71
C ASP A 148 -3.48 -15.78 -22.05
N PHE A 149 -3.65 -15.54 -20.74
CA PHE A 149 -2.99 -14.53 -19.91
C PHE A 149 -3.34 -13.07 -20.28
N ILE A 150 -4.25 -12.86 -21.22
CA ILE A 150 -4.68 -11.55 -21.72
C ILE A 150 -6.11 -11.28 -21.27
N ASN A 151 -7.02 -12.21 -21.55
CA ASN A 151 -8.43 -12.11 -21.23
C ASN A 151 -8.67 -12.79 -19.88
N TRP A 152 -9.01 -11.99 -18.87
CA TRP A 152 -9.24 -12.46 -17.51
C TRP A 152 -10.73 -12.41 -17.16
N THR A 153 -11.22 -13.49 -16.57
CA THR A 153 -12.60 -13.60 -16.06
C THR A 153 -12.56 -13.61 -14.55
N LEU A 154 -13.14 -12.59 -13.92
CA LEU A 154 -13.36 -12.55 -12.48
C LEU A 154 -14.51 -13.50 -12.11
N HIS A 155 -14.32 -14.34 -11.09
CA HIS A 155 -15.39 -15.16 -10.53
C HIS A 155 -16.21 -14.30 -9.57
N GLU A 156 -17.14 -13.54 -10.13
CA GLU A 156 -18.06 -12.67 -9.37
C GLU A 156 -18.82 -13.48 -8.31
N ASP A 157 -19.04 -12.89 -7.14
CA ASP A 157 -19.73 -13.50 -6.00
C ASP A 157 -19.11 -14.80 -5.46
N TYR A 158 -17.91 -15.18 -5.91
CA TYR A 158 -17.16 -16.33 -5.39
C TYR A 158 -16.06 -15.89 -4.42
N ASP A 159 -16.05 -16.50 -3.25
CA ASP A 159 -15.01 -16.30 -2.24
C ASP A 159 -14.14 -17.55 -2.12
N ALA A 160 -12.89 -17.45 -2.58
CA ALA A 160 -11.94 -18.54 -2.52
C ALA A 160 -11.67 -18.95 -1.05
N MET A 161 -11.80 -18.02 -0.10
CA MET A 161 -11.63 -18.27 1.33
C MET A 161 -12.88 -17.84 2.11
N SER A 162 -14.00 -18.53 1.85
CA SER A 162 -15.33 -18.21 2.41
C SER A 162 -15.49 -18.45 3.92
N THR A 163 -14.49 -19.05 4.58
CA THR A 163 -14.44 -19.25 6.04
C THR A 163 -13.22 -18.56 6.62
N LEU A 164 -13.17 -18.39 7.94
CA LEU A 164 -12.14 -17.61 8.63
C LEU A 164 -11.56 -18.39 9.81
N GLY A 165 -10.27 -18.22 10.04
CA GLY A 165 -9.59 -18.75 11.22
C GLY A 165 -10.06 -18.06 12.50
N ALA A 166 -9.99 -18.76 13.63
CA ALA A 166 -10.40 -18.20 14.92
C ALA A 166 -9.65 -16.92 15.32
N TRP A 167 -8.44 -16.69 14.81
CA TRP A 167 -7.54 -15.59 15.18
C TRP A 167 -7.82 -14.25 14.49
N GLU A 168 -8.47 -14.24 13.34
CA GLU A 168 -8.56 -13.07 12.44
C GLU A 168 -9.92 -12.37 12.45
N LYS A 169 -9.94 -11.10 12.06
CA LYS A 169 -11.18 -10.33 11.89
C LYS A 169 -11.81 -10.63 10.52
N LYS A 170 -13.10 -10.33 10.39
CA LYS A 170 -13.87 -10.56 9.16
C LYS A 170 -13.56 -9.59 8.00
N VAL A 171 -12.51 -8.80 8.11
CA VAL A 171 -12.21 -7.71 7.17
C VAL A 171 -10.71 -7.67 6.89
N ASN A 172 -10.34 -7.05 5.76
CA ASN A 172 -8.95 -6.73 5.43
C ASN A 172 -8.08 -7.99 5.23
N HIS A 173 -8.51 -8.88 4.35
CA HIS A 173 -7.69 -9.99 3.85
C HIS A 173 -6.91 -9.51 2.62
N TRP A 174 -5.58 -9.50 2.72
CA TRP A 174 -4.70 -8.86 1.74
C TRP A 174 -3.66 -9.81 1.17
N ALA A 175 -3.25 -9.51 -0.06
CA ALA A 175 -2.14 -10.13 -0.80
C ALA A 175 -2.11 -11.66 -0.69
N PRO A 176 -3.16 -12.36 -1.16
CA PRO A 176 -3.18 -13.80 -1.16
C PRO A 176 -2.30 -14.36 -2.27
N ASP A 177 -1.53 -15.41 -1.98
CA ASP A 177 -0.75 -16.14 -2.98
C ASP A 177 -0.76 -17.65 -2.72
N VAL A 178 -0.60 -18.45 -3.78
CA VAL A 178 -0.97 -19.87 -3.77
C VAL A 178 0.12 -20.75 -4.36
N ILE A 179 0.39 -21.89 -3.70
CA ILE A 179 1.24 -22.96 -4.22
C ILE A 179 0.56 -24.31 -4.18
N GLN A 180 0.90 -25.19 -5.13
CA GLN A 180 0.46 -26.58 -5.13
C GLN A 180 1.42 -27.48 -4.32
N ARG A 181 0.84 -28.33 -3.47
CA ARG A 181 1.51 -29.42 -2.75
C ARG A 181 1.63 -30.68 -3.59
N ASP A 182 2.49 -31.59 -3.16
CA ASP A 182 2.77 -32.84 -3.88
C ASP A 182 1.57 -33.81 -3.88
N ASP A 183 0.66 -33.67 -2.90
CA ASP A 183 -0.60 -34.41 -2.83
C ASP A 183 -1.71 -33.80 -3.72
N GLY A 184 -1.37 -32.79 -4.52
CA GLY A 184 -2.27 -32.10 -5.45
C GLY A 184 -3.17 -31.05 -4.80
N LYS A 185 -3.14 -30.89 -3.47
CA LYS A 185 -3.84 -29.79 -2.79
C LYS A 185 -3.10 -28.46 -2.99
N PHE A 186 -3.79 -27.37 -2.71
CA PHE A 186 -3.26 -26.01 -2.79
C PHE A 186 -3.21 -25.38 -1.40
N VAL A 187 -2.18 -24.58 -1.17
CA VAL A 187 -2.02 -23.78 0.05
C VAL A 187 -2.05 -22.32 -0.35
N MET A 188 -2.98 -21.57 0.24
CA MET A 188 -3.09 -20.13 0.13
C MET A 188 -2.48 -19.50 1.37
N TYR A 189 -1.57 -18.56 1.18
CA TYR A 189 -1.06 -17.69 2.22
C TYR A 189 -1.68 -16.32 2.01
N TYR A 190 -1.98 -15.61 3.09
CA TYR A 190 -2.64 -14.32 3.02
C TYR A 190 -2.34 -13.50 4.27
N SER A 191 -2.62 -12.20 4.24
CA SER A 191 -2.53 -11.33 5.42
C SER A 191 -3.90 -11.12 6.04
N GLY A 192 -4.05 -11.35 7.34
CA GLY A 192 -5.31 -11.15 8.06
C GLY A 192 -5.15 -10.21 9.27
N GLU A 193 -6.12 -9.33 9.50
CA GLU A 193 -6.11 -8.43 10.66
C GLU A 193 -6.37 -9.22 11.95
N ALA A 194 -5.40 -9.25 12.86
CA ALA A 194 -5.48 -10.07 14.06
C ALA A 194 -6.48 -9.50 15.09
N LYS A 195 -7.36 -10.35 15.64
CA LYS A 195 -8.35 -9.94 16.65
C LYS A 195 -7.69 -9.36 17.90
N ASN A 196 -6.57 -9.95 18.32
CA ASN A 196 -5.89 -9.63 19.57
C ASN A 196 -4.69 -8.68 19.38
N TYR A 197 -4.56 -8.04 18.22
CA TYR A 197 -3.43 -7.14 17.94
C TYR A 197 -3.84 -5.88 17.18
N GLY A 198 -4.90 -5.22 17.63
CA GLY A 198 -5.30 -3.93 17.07
C GLY A 198 -5.63 -4.02 15.58
N SER A 199 -5.06 -3.16 14.75
CA SER A 199 -5.18 -3.22 13.28
C SER A 199 -3.94 -3.77 12.59
N HIS A 200 -3.09 -4.45 13.34
CA HIS A 200 -1.92 -5.15 12.79
C HIS A 200 -2.35 -6.45 12.13
N HIS A 201 -1.63 -6.81 11.08
CA HIS A 201 -1.88 -8.02 10.32
C HIS A 201 -0.84 -9.08 10.71
N CYS A 202 -1.25 -10.34 10.57
CA CYS A 202 -0.36 -11.48 10.61
C CYS A 202 -0.53 -12.28 9.32
N VAL A 203 0.44 -13.13 9.00
CA VAL A 203 0.33 -14.08 7.89
C VAL A 203 -0.51 -15.28 8.34
N GLY A 204 -1.60 -15.52 7.63
CA GLY A 204 -2.43 -16.71 7.72
C GLY A 204 -2.10 -17.73 6.63
N VAL A 205 -2.65 -18.93 6.81
CA VAL A 205 -2.54 -20.00 5.82
C VAL A 205 -3.86 -20.78 5.75
N ALA A 206 -4.23 -21.18 4.54
CA ALA A 206 -5.46 -21.93 4.26
C ALA A 206 -5.21 -23.02 3.23
N VAL A 207 -5.81 -24.20 3.42
CA VAL A 207 -5.61 -25.36 2.54
C VAL A 207 -6.88 -25.63 1.74
N SER A 208 -6.74 -25.89 0.44
CA SER A 208 -7.87 -26.20 -0.43
C SER A 208 -8.59 -27.46 0.02
N ASN A 209 -9.92 -27.42 0.00
CA ASN A 209 -10.77 -28.59 0.14
C ASN A 209 -10.81 -29.37 -1.18
N GLY A 210 -9.76 -30.18 -1.42
CA GLY A 210 -9.56 -30.95 -2.64
C GLY A 210 -8.41 -30.43 -3.49
N THR A 211 -8.41 -30.74 -4.78
CA THR A 211 -7.32 -30.45 -5.74
C THR A 211 -7.71 -29.39 -6.77
N SER A 212 -8.63 -28.49 -6.42
CA SER A 212 -9.01 -27.37 -7.27
C SER A 212 -8.26 -26.10 -6.85
N PRO A 213 -7.58 -25.39 -7.78
CA PRO A 213 -6.99 -24.09 -7.49
C PRO A 213 -8.04 -23.04 -7.05
N LEU A 214 -9.31 -23.19 -7.43
CA LEU A 214 -10.37 -22.28 -6.97
C LEU A 214 -10.66 -22.42 -5.47
N GLY A 215 -10.21 -23.50 -4.82
CA GLY A 215 -10.59 -23.82 -3.45
C GLY A 215 -11.92 -24.59 -3.38
N PRO A 216 -12.77 -24.36 -2.36
CA PRO A 216 -12.59 -23.36 -1.31
C PRO A 216 -11.40 -23.69 -0.41
N TYR A 217 -10.73 -22.65 0.10
CA TYR A 217 -9.62 -22.73 1.03
C TYR A 217 -10.15 -22.66 2.47
N ILE A 218 -9.69 -23.59 3.31
CA ILE A 218 -10.05 -23.69 4.72
C ILE A 218 -8.87 -23.14 5.54
N PRO A 219 -9.01 -21.99 6.21
CA PRO A 219 -7.94 -21.37 6.98
C PRO A 219 -7.66 -22.11 8.29
N GLU A 220 -6.40 -22.05 8.72
CA GLU A 220 -5.97 -22.53 10.02
C GLU A 220 -6.43 -21.59 11.15
N ASP A 221 -6.65 -22.15 12.34
CA ASP A 221 -7.13 -21.41 13.51
C ASP A 221 -6.08 -20.50 14.15
N LYS A 222 -4.83 -20.58 13.70
CA LYS A 222 -3.71 -19.75 14.17
C LYS A 222 -2.97 -19.13 12.98
N PRO A 223 -2.40 -17.92 13.13
CA PRO A 223 -1.54 -17.36 12.10
C PRO A 223 -0.26 -18.18 11.97
N LEU A 224 0.25 -18.28 10.73
CA LEU A 224 1.54 -18.90 10.43
C LEU A 224 2.70 -18.06 10.97
N ALA A 225 2.62 -16.73 10.81
CA ALA A 225 3.64 -15.81 11.30
C ALA A 225 3.03 -14.50 11.81
N CYS A 226 3.39 -14.11 13.03
CA CYS A 226 3.06 -12.78 13.56
C CYS A 226 4.22 -12.18 14.37
N PRO A 227 5.26 -11.66 13.70
CA PRO A 227 6.41 -11.09 14.40
C PRO A 227 6.07 -9.71 14.98
N HIS A 228 5.55 -9.68 16.21
CA HIS A 228 5.16 -8.44 16.90
C HIS A 228 6.32 -7.42 17.01
N LYS A 229 7.58 -7.89 17.04
CA LYS A 229 8.78 -7.02 17.00
C LYS A 229 8.85 -6.13 15.74
N HIS A 230 8.16 -6.53 14.67
CA HIS A 230 8.03 -5.79 13.42
C HIS A 230 6.59 -5.29 13.22
N GLY A 231 5.76 -5.19 14.26
CA GLY A 231 4.38 -4.71 14.10
C GLY A 231 3.44 -5.69 13.37
N GLY A 232 3.84 -6.96 13.23
CA GLY A 232 3.09 -7.96 12.47
C GLY A 232 3.78 -8.35 11.17
N ALA A 233 3.03 -9.00 10.27
CA ALA A 233 3.52 -9.41 8.96
C ALA A 233 2.41 -9.38 7.91
N ILE A 234 2.80 -9.06 6.67
CA ILE A 234 1.93 -9.02 5.51
C ILE A 234 2.65 -9.56 4.26
N ASP A 235 1.90 -9.62 3.16
CA ASP A 235 2.33 -9.93 1.80
C ASP A 235 3.12 -11.24 1.71
N PRO A 236 2.53 -12.38 2.11
CA PRO A 236 3.19 -13.66 1.95
C PRO A 236 3.17 -14.12 0.49
N SER A 237 4.29 -14.68 0.02
CA SER A 237 4.39 -15.40 -1.24
C SER A 237 5.12 -16.74 -1.04
N PRO A 238 4.55 -17.86 -1.51
CA PRO A 238 5.19 -19.17 -1.39
C PRO A 238 6.26 -19.40 -2.45
N PHE A 239 7.33 -20.10 -2.05
CA PHE A 239 8.40 -20.52 -2.94
C PHE A 239 8.72 -21.99 -2.72
N ARG A 240 9.04 -22.72 -3.78
CA ARG A 240 9.55 -24.09 -3.72
C ARG A 240 10.92 -24.14 -4.37
N ASP A 241 11.92 -24.58 -3.61
CA ASP A 241 13.28 -24.73 -4.12
C ASP A 241 13.45 -26.05 -4.90
N THR A 242 14.58 -26.19 -5.58
CA THR A 242 14.96 -27.33 -6.43
C THR A 242 15.03 -28.66 -5.69
N ASP A 243 15.28 -28.65 -4.38
CA ASP A 243 15.26 -29.84 -3.52
C ASP A 243 13.85 -30.23 -3.04
N GLY A 244 12.83 -29.47 -3.43
CA GLY A 244 11.44 -29.66 -3.04
C GLY A 244 11.05 -28.97 -1.74
N THR A 245 12.00 -28.35 -1.02
CA THR A 245 11.74 -27.62 0.23
C THR A 245 10.80 -26.45 -0.04
N LEU A 246 9.77 -26.35 0.80
CA LEU A 246 8.81 -25.25 0.77
C LEU A 246 9.28 -24.10 1.64
N TYR A 247 9.09 -22.89 1.15
CA TYR A 247 9.31 -21.66 1.86
C TYR A 247 8.10 -20.74 1.69
N VAL A 248 7.93 -19.83 2.64
CA VAL A 248 7.11 -18.63 2.45
C VAL A 248 7.98 -17.42 2.74
N VAL A 249 8.01 -16.48 1.80
CA VAL A 249 8.60 -15.16 1.99
C VAL A 249 7.51 -14.18 2.37
N TYR A 250 7.78 -13.26 3.29
CA TYR A 250 6.79 -12.25 3.71
C TYR A 250 7.48 -11.00 4.27
N LYS A 251 6.74 -9.91 4.33
CA LYS A 251 7.18 -8.65 4.95
C LYS A 251 6.92 -8.67 6.45
N GLY A 252 7.90 -8.29 7.25
CA GLY A 252 7.67 -7.77 8.60
C GLY A 252 7.13 -6.34 8.51
N ASP A 253 5.93 -6.08 9.02
CA ASP A 253 5.16 -4.84 8.79
C ASP A 253 5.64 -3.67 9.68
N GLY A 254 6.95 -3.43 9.73
CA GLY A 254 7.58 -2.49 10.66
C GLY A 254 7.08 -1.05 10.49
N ASN A 255 6.62 -0.72 9.29
CA ASN A 255 5.98 0.57 9.02
C ASN A 255 4.68 0.77 9.82
N SER A 256 3.98 -0.29 10.23
CA SER A 256 2.77 -0.18 11.08
C SER A 256 3.05 0.38 12.48
N VAL A 257 4.31 0.34 12.94
CA VAL A 257 4.77 0.90 14.21
C VAL A 257 5.79 2.03 14.03
N GLY A 258 5.86 2.61 12.82
CA GLY A 258 6.75 3.72 12.49
C GLY A 258 6.33 5.07 13.09
N HIS A 259 7.05 6.12 12.71
CA HIS A 259 6.96 7.46 13.31
C HIS A 259 6.10 8.45 12.51
N GLY A 260 5.25 7.97 11.61
CA GLY A 260 4.32 8.77 10.82
C GLY A 260 4.78 9.13 9.40
N GLY A 261 3.93 9.89 8.70
CA GLY A 261 4.10 10.22 7.27
C GLY A 261 3.50 9.16 6.35
N ASN A 262 3.92 9.14 5.08
CA ASN A 262 3.57 8.11 4.11
C ASN A 262 3.86 6.72 4.66
N CYS A 263 2.86 5.84 4.55
CA CYS A 263 2.86 4.48 5.10
C CYS A 263 3.31 4.40 6.56
N ASN A 264 3.12 5.48 7.34
CA ASN A 264 3.51 5.60 8.74
C ASN A 264 5.03 5.45 9.02
N ASN A 265 5.90 5.48 8.01
CA ASN A 265 7.33 5.24 8.21
C ASN A 265 8.27 6.13 7.38
N SER A 266 7.81 7.31 6.92
CA SER A 266 8.67 8.26 6.16
C SER A 266 9.26 9.37 7.03
N LYS A 267 8.76 9.54 8.27
CA LYS A 267 9.40 10.40 9.26
C LYS A 267 10.55 9.67 9.93
N LYS A 268 11.76 10.23 9.84
CA LYS A 268 12.97 9.66 10.45
C LYS A 268 12.90 9.67 12.00
N PRO A 269 13.57 8.73 12.69
CA PRO A 269 14.29 7.58 12.12
C PRO A 269 13.33 6.57 11.48
N LEU A 270 13.70 5.95 10.37
CA LEU A 270 12.85 4.91 9.76
C LEU A 270 12.93 3.64 10.60
N VAL A 271 11.83 2.93 10.75
CA VAL A 271 11.78 1.59 11.35
C VAL A 271 12.11 0.56 10.29
N SER A 272 12.88 -0.48 10.66
CA SER A 272 13.19 -1.62 9.79
C SER A 272 11.92 -2.30 9.27
N VAL A 273 11.92 -2.63 7.98
CA VAL A 273 10.82 -3.31 7.29
C VAL A 273 11.43 -4.50 6.55
N PRO A 274 11.69 -5.61 7.26
CA PRO A 274 12.45 -6.73 6.71
C PRO A 274 11.59 -7.61 5.81
N ILE A 275 12.20 -8.16 4.76
CA ILE A 275 11.68 -9.35 4.07
C ILE A 275 12.26 -10.57 4.79
N LEU A 276 11.36 -11.44 5.24
CA LEU A 276 11.64 -12.63 6.05
C LEU A 276 11.32 -13.87 5.23
N LEU A 277 12.17 -14.89 5.33
CA LEU A 277 12.03 -16.19 4.68
C LEU A 277 11.84 -17.26 5.75
N GLN A 278 10.71 -17.96 5.72
CA GLN A 278 10.39 -19.07 6.61
C GLN A 278 10.42 -20.38 5.85
N GLU A 279 11.27 -21.31 6.29
CA GLU A 279 11.25 -22.70 5.82
C GLU A 279 10.02 -23.43 6.37
N LEU A 280 9.43 -24.31 5.56
CA LEU A 280 8.23 -25.08 5.88
C LEU A 280 8.47 -26.57 5.65
N LYS A 281 7.76 -27.41 6.39
CA LYS A 281 7.66 -28.84 6.05
C LYS A 281 6.93 -29.01 4.72
N SER A 282 6.95 -30.23 4.18
CA SER A 282 6.24 -30.59 2.94
C SER A 282 4.72 -30.42 2.98
N ASP A 283 4.12 -30.20 4.16
CA ASP A 283 2.71 -29.84 4.29
C ASP A 283 2.42 -28.38 3.89
N GLY A 284 3.45 -27.55 3.73
CA GLY A 284 3.33 -26.13 3.39
C GLY A 284 2.69 -25.28 4.49
N ILE A 285 2.53 -25.79 5.71
CA ILE A 285 1.88 -25.04 6.79
C ILE A 285 2.63 -25.11 8.12
N THR A 286 3.58 -26.03 8.27
CA THR A 286 4.36 -26.19 9.51
C THR A 286 5.72 -25.51 9.37
N PRO A 287 6.01 -24.43 10.14
CA PRO A 287 7.33 -23.79 10.16
C PRO A 287 8.45 -24.72 10.61
N VAL A 288 9.63 -24.57 10.00
CA VAL A 288 10.89 -25.20 10.38
C VAL A 288 11.88 -24.11 10.82
N GLY A 289 12.26 -24.13 12.09
CA GLY A 289 13.18 -23.14 12.67
C GLY A 289 12.63 -21.71 12.65
N GLU A 290 13.53 -20.75 12.90
CA GLU A 290 13.20 -19.33 12.90
C GLU A 290 13.33 -18.73 11.49
N PRO A 291 12.50 -17.74 11.13
CA PRO A 291 12.59 -17.07 9.85
C PRO A 291 13.88 -16.25 9.73
N VAL A 292 14.44 -16.22 8.52
CA VAL A 292 15.71 -15.52 8.22
C VAL A 292 15.40 -14.23 7.48
N LYS A 293 16.05 -13.12 7.87
CA LYS A 293 15.97 -11.86 7.12
C LYS A 293 16.82 -11.94 5.84
N ILE A 294 16.20 -11.70 4.69
CA ILE A 294 16.88 -11.76 3.38
C ILE A 294 17.03 -10.39 2.70
N LEU A 295 16.18 -9.42 3.06
CA LEU A 295 16.23 -8.03 2.59
C LEU A 295 15.69 -7.10 3.70
N ASP A 296 16.09 -5.83 3.68
CA ASP A 296 15.55 -4.75 4.54
C ASP A 296 15.67 -3.43 3.78
N ILE A 297 14.94 -2.39 4.15
CA ILE A 297 15.01 -1.07 3.50
C ILE A 297 16.43 -0.50 3.48
N ASP A 298 16.80 0.17 2.39
CA ASP A 298 18.02 0.97 2.30
C ASP A 298 17.76 2.37 1.70
N ASP A 299 18.82 3.14 1.44
CA ASP A 299 18.71 4.52 0.93
C ASP A 299 18.15 4.63 -0.51
N THR A 300 18.01 3.50 -1.21
CA THR A 300 17.39 3.43 -2.55
C THR A 300 15.90 3.11 -2.51
N ASP A 301 15.36 2.89 -1.32
CA ASP A 301 13.95 2.61 -1.06
C ASP A 301 13.27 3.81 -0.37
N GLY A 302 11.94 3.76 -0.29
CA GLY A 302 11.15 4.71 0.46
C GLY A 302 10.93 4.28 1.93
N PRO A 303 9.74 4.54 2.51
CA PRO A 303 9.46 4.16 3.90
C PRO A 303 9.33 2.66 4.14
N LEU A 304 9.33 1.83 3.09
CA LEU A 304 9.14 0.38 3.16
C LEU A 304 9.62 -0.33 1.89
N VAL A 305 9.81 -1.63 2.02
CA VAL A 305 9.75 -2.64 0.95
C VAL A 305 8.64 -3.64 1.29
N GLU A 306 7.94 -4.17 0.30
CA GLU A 306 6.78 -5.06 0.47
C GLU A 306 6.51 -5.96 -0.75
N ALA A 307 5.44 -6.75 -0.73
CA ALA A 307 5.09 -7.68 -1.82
C ALA A 307 6.26 -8.52 -2.38
N PRO A 308 6.97 -9.28 -1.52
CA PRO A 308 8.06 -10.14 -1.98
C PRO A 308 7.54 -11.31 -2.83
N ASP A 309 8.26 -11.64 -3.90
CA ASP A 309 8.05 -12.85 -4.71
C ASP A 309 9.41 -13.40 -5.18
N ILE A 310 9.63 -14.71 -5.11
CA ILE A 310 10.93 -15.33 -5.40
C ILE A 310 10.83 -16.22 -6.64
N LEU A 311 11.72 -15.97 -7.59
CA LEU A 311 11.94 -16.81 -8.76
C LEU A 311 13.35 -17.38 -8.73
N LEU A 312 13.48 -18.69 -8.97
CA LEU A 312 14.76 -19.34 -9.25
C LEU A 312 14.85 -19.63 -10.74
N THR A 313 15.90 -19.14 -11.37
CA THR A 313 16.17 -19.35 -12.80
C THR A 313 17.08 -20.56 -13.03
N GLU A 314 17.07 -21.10 -14.25
CA GLU A 314 17.84 -22.30 -14.62
C GLU A 314 19.35 -22.16 -14.39
N ASP A 315 19.89 -20.93 -14.40
CA ASP A 315 21.30 -20.66 -14.16
C ASP A 315 21.67 -20.57 -12.65
N GLY A 316 20.73 -20.92 -11.77
CA GLY A 316 20.89 -20.91 -10.32
C GLY A 316 20.84 -19.52 -9.70
N THR A 317 20.29 -18.52 -10.38
CA THR A 317 20.06 -17.18 -9.81
C THR A 317 18.68 -17.08 -9.18
N TYR A 318 18.64 -16.68 -7.92
CA TYR A 318 17.42 -16.27 -7.23
C TYR A 318 17.17 -14.79 -7.51
N TYR A 319 16.00 -14.48 -8.02
CA TYR A 319 15.47 -13.12 -8.13
C TYR A 319 14.39 -12.94 -7.06
N LEU A 320 14.54 -11.89 -6.26
CA LEU A 320 13.52 -11.42 -5.32
C LEU A 320 12.88 -10.18 -5.93
N PHE A 321 11.65 -10.32 -6.41
CA PHE A 321 10.78 -9.20 -6.73
C PHE A 321 10.22 -8.62 -5.45
N PHE A 322 10.04 -7.30 -5.42
CA PHE A 322 9.42 -6.60 -4.30
C PHE A 322 8.93 -5.23 -4.76
N SER A 323 7.96 -4.69 -4.06
CA SER A 323 7.61 -3.28 -4.18
C SER A 323 8.42 -2.42 -3.23
N SER A 324 8.83 -1.25 -3.72
CA SER A 324 9.53 -0.24 -2.93
C SER A 324 8.71 1.05 -2.88
N HIS A 325 8.97 1.87 -1.87
CA HIS A 325 8.22 3.10 -1.56
C HIS A 325 6.79 2.84 -1.08
N CYS A 326 6.01 3.89 -0.85
CA CYS A 326 4.68 3.75 -0.26
C CYS A 326 3.58 3.64 -1.32
N TYR A 327 2.67 2.67 -1.19
CA TYR A 327 1.60 2.41 -2.15
C TYR A 327 0.66 3.61 -2.43
N VAL A 328 0.59 4.60 -1.52
CA VAL A 328 -0.19 5.84 -1.72
C VAL A 328 0.59 6.97 -2.43
N SER A 329 1.84 6.71 -2.83
CA SER A 329 2.71 7.68 -3.51
C SER A 329 3.03 7.24 -4.93
N LEU A 330 3.38 8.19 -5.80
CA LEU A 330 3.82 7.89 -7.16
C LEU A 330 5.23 7.28 -7.22
N GLY A 331 5.99 7.31 -6.11
CA GLY A 331 7.25 6.60 -5.98
C GLY A 331 7.10 5.07 -5.94
N TYR A 332 5.90 4.53 -5.67
CA TYR A 332 5.68 3.09 -5.63
C TYR A 332 6.03 2.41 -6.94
N ASN A 333 6.79 1.33 -6.87
CA ASN A 333 7.34 0.66 -8.04
C ASN A 333 7.44 -0.86 -7.83
N VAL A 334 7.58 -1.60 -8.93
CA VAL A 334 8.04 -3.00 -8.94
C VAL A 334 9.55 -2.97 -9.09
N LYS A 335 10.28 -3.46 -8.10
CA LYS A 335 11.74 -3.57 -8.08
C LYS A 335 12.13 -5.04 -7.96
N TYR A 336 13.40 -5.32 -8.17
CA TYR A 336 13.94 -6.65 -7.96
C TYR A 336 15.38 -6.57 -7.47
N ALA A 337 15.82 -7.66 -6.85
CA ALA A 337 17.20 -7.91 -6.47
C ALA A 337 17.56 -9.36 -6.82
N TYR A 338 18.85 -9.66 -6.97
CA TYR A 338 19.31 -10.99 -7.34
C TYR A 338 20.41 -11.51 -6.40
N SER A 339 20.51 -12.83 -6.28
CA SER A 339 21.50 -13.52 -5.47
C SER A 339 21.79 -14.92 -6.03
N LYS A 340 22.99 -15.45 -5.79
CA LYS A 340 23.31 -16.87 -6.03
C LYS A 340 22.97 -17.77 -4.83
N SER A 341 22.35 -17.22 -3.80
CA SER A 341 21.85 -17.94 -2.62
C SER A 341 20.48 -17.41 -2.22
N LEU A 342 19.54 -18.32 -1.95
CA LEU A 342 18.19 -17.99 -1.46
C LEU A 342 18.20 -17.09 -0.22
N LYS A 343 19.19 -17.25 0.66
CA LYS A 343 19.32 -16.45 1.90
C LYS A 343 20.11 -15.16 1.70
N GLY A 344 20.45 -14.81 0.46
CA GLY A 344 21.21 -13.61 0.11
C GLY A 344 22.74 -13.77 0.28
N PRO A 345 23.48 -12.64 0.27
CA PRO A 345 22.98 -11.27 0.14
C PRO A 345 22.40 -10.97 -1.25
N TYR A 346 21.31 -10.20 -1.28
CA TYR A 346 20.67 -9.76 -2.52
C TYR A 346 21.26 -8.42 -3.01
N VAL A 347 21.51 -8.33 -4.31
CA VAL A 347 21.95 -7.11 -5.00
C VAL A 347 20.77 -6.49 -5.74
N ARG A 348 20.36 -5.28 -5.35
CA ARG A 348 19.24 -4.56 -5.98
C ARG A 348 19.59 -4.16 -7.42
N ALA A 349 18.60 -4.26 -8.30
CA ALA A 349 18.68 -3.63 -9.61
C ALA A 349 18.71 -2.10 -9.49
N ASN A 350 19.44 -1.44 -10.39
CA ASN A 350 19.55 0.03 -10.40
C ASN A 350 18.23 0.70 -10.79
N ARG A 351 17.59 0.20 -11.86
CA ARG A 351 16.26 0.62 -12.33
C ARG A 351 15.22 -0.35 -11.76
N PRO A 352 14.09 0.13 -11.21
CA PRO A 352 12.93 -0.72 -11.00
C PRO A 352 12.54 -1.45 -12.29
N LEU A 353 11.80 -2.56 -12.21
CA LEU A 353 11.22 -3.21 -13.39
C LEU A 353 10.05 -2.39 -13.95
N LEU A 354 9.22 -1.81 -13.09
CA LEU A 354 8.11 -0.93 -13.49
C LEU A 354 8.02 0.24 -12.50
N GLN A 355 7.82 1.45 -13.00
CA GLN A 355 7.66 2.67 -12.19
C GLN A 355 6.58 3.60 -12.78
N THR A 356 6.17 4.60 -12.02
CA THR A 356 5.28 5.65 -12.54
C THR A 356 5.88 6.30 -13.79
N GLY A 357 5.06 6.44 -14.83
CA GLY A 357 5.45 6.98 -16.14
C GLY A 357 5.65 5.91 -17.20
N ASP A 358 6.04 4.69 -16.83
CA ASP A 358 6.20 3.57 -17.76
C ASP A 358 4.86 3.25 -18.42
N TRP A 359 4.73 3.45 -19.74
CA TRP A 359 3.47 3.31 -20.50
C TRP A 359 2.24 4.03 -19.87
N GLY A 360 2.48 5.10 -19.11
CA GLY A 360 1.42 5.83 -18.40
C GLY A 360 0.89 5.14 -17.15
N LEU A 361 1.59 4.13 -16.62
CA LEU A 361 1.29 3.53 -15.33
C LEU A 361 1.50 4.54 -14.19
N GLU A 362 0.69 4.42 -13.14
CA GLU A 362 0.84 5.17 -11.91
C GLU A 362 0.98 4.20 -10.73
N ALA A 363 2.08 4.36 -9.97
CA ALA A 363 2.39 3.57 -8.78
C ALA A 363 2.32 2.04 -9.01
N PRO A 364 2.93 1.44 -10.05
CA PRO A 364 2.88 -0.01 -10.23
C PRO A 364 3.54 -0.77 -9.07
N GLY A 365 3.05 -1.96 -8.70
CA GLY A 365 3.63 -2.76 -7.62
C GLY A 365 2.88 -4.07 -7.37
N GLY A 366 3.12 -4.72 -6.22
CA GLY A 366 2.38 -5.93 -5.82
C GLY A 366 2.48 -7.05 -6.85
N ALA A 367 3.70 -7.32 -7.34
CA ALA A 367 3.89 -8.17 -8.52
C ALA A 367 4.19 -9.62 -8.15
N THR A 368 3.63 -10.54 -8.94
CA THR A 368 3.90 -11.98 -8.85
C THR A 368 4.27 -12.51 -10.23
N VAL A 369 5.30 -13.35 -10.29
CA VAL A 369 5.88 -13.87 -11.53
C VAL A 369 5.53 -15.34 -11.70
N SER A 370 5.33 -15.77 -12.94
CA SER A 370 5.13 -17.19 -13.24
C SER A 370 6.39 -18.01 -12.93
N THR A 371 6.22 -19.27 -12.56
CA THR A 371 7.33 -20.17 -12.21
C THR A 371 8.36 -20.37 -13.34
N ASP A 372 7.97 -20.17 -14.60
CA ASP A 372 8.87 -20.20 -15.76
C ASP A 372 9.61 -18.88 -16.01
N GLY A 373 9.33 -17.83 -15.23
CA GLY A 373 9.97 -16.52 -15.34
C GLY A 373 9.58 -15.72 -16.58
N ARG A 374 8.48 -16.05 -17.26
CA ARG A 374 8.09 -15.41 -18.54
C ARG A 374 6.90 -14.46 -18.42
N LYS A 375 6.08 -14.60 -17.38
CA LYS A 375 4.83 -13.85 -17.20
C LYS A 375 4.83 -13.16 -15.85
N ILE A 376 4.18 -12.01 -15.78
CA ILE A 376 4.04 -11.24 -14.54
C ILE A 376 2.64 -10.65 -14.46
N VAL A 377 2.05 -10.67 -13.27
CA VAL A 377 0.88 -9.86 -12.92
C VAL A 377 1.29 -8.87 -11.85
N PHE A 378 0.69 -7.68 -11.87
CA PHE A 378 0.95 -6.62 -10.90
C PHE A 378 -0.26 -5.68 -10.84
N HIS A 379 -0.33 -4.82 -9.83
CA HIS A 379 -1.35 -3.78 -9.77
C HIS A 379 -0.79 -2.38 -10.13
N ALA A 380 -1.64 -1.47 -10.57
CA ALA A 380 -1.32 -0.04 -10.69
C ALA A 380 -2.57 0.81 -10.42
N ASN A 381 -2.39 2.10 -10.15
CA ASN A 381 -3.53 2.99 -9.93
C ASN A 381 -4.40 3.10 -11.19
N CYS A 382 -5.72 3.09 -10.98
CA CYS A 382 -6.73 3.29 -12.00
C CYS A 382 -7.89 4.09 -11.40
N GLY A 383 -7.76 5.41 -11.39
CA GLY A 383 -8.67 6.28 -10.64
C GLY A 383 -8.50 6.07 -9.13
N GLN A 384 -9.57 5.72 -8.42
CA GLN A 384 -9.55 5.49 -6.97
C GLN A 384 -9.18 4.05 -6.57
N PHE A 385 -8.91 3.19 -7.56
CA PHE A 385 -8.71 1.76 -7.36
C PHE A 385 -7.29 1.34 -7.77
N ARG A 386 -6.96 0.08 -7.46
CA ARG A 386 -5.76 -0.62 -7.95
C ARG A 386 -6.22 -1.69 -8.93
N CYS A 387 -5.86 -1.55 -10.21
CA CYS A 387 -6.23 -2.48 -11.26
C CYS A 387 -5.10 -3.46 -11.52
N MET A 388 -5.45 -4.71 -11.83
CA MET A 388 -4.49 -5.72 -12.24
C MET A 388 -4.11 -5.51 -13.70
N TRP A 389 -2.83 -5.67 -13.97
CA TRP A 389 -2.21 -5.71 -15.28
C TRP A 389 -1.50 -7.05 -15.46
N SER A 390 -1.50 -7.56 -16.69
CA SER A 390 -0.73 -8.74 -17.07
C SER A 390 0.30 -8.37 -18.12
N ALA A 391 1.52 -8.92 -18.00
CA ALA A 391 2.60 -8.64 -18.93
C ALA A 391 3.53 -9.85 -19.08
N ALA A 392 4.52 -9.71 -19.96
CA ALA A 392 5.62 -10.65 -20.06
C ALA A 392 6.94 -9.95 -19.67
N ILE A 393 7.87 -10.76 -19.18
CA ILE A 393 9.23 -10.32 -18.86
C ILE A 393 10.24 -11.18 -19.60
N ASP A 394 11.45 -10.67 -19.74
CA ASP A 394 12.62 -11.38 -20.25
C ASP A 394 13.74 -11.24 -19.23
N ILE A 395 14.25 -12.38 -18.75
CA ILE A 395 15.31 -12.43 -17.74
C ILE A 395 16.62 -12.71 -18.46
N ARG A 396 17.49 -11.71 -18.45
CA ARG A 396 18.79 -11.73 -19.10
C ARG A 396 19.86 -12.10 -18.06
N SER A 397 20.08 -13.41 -17.90
CA SER A 397 21.01 -13.96 -16.90
C SER A 397 22.46 -13.48 -17.06
N ASN A 398 22.87 -13.09 -18.28
CA ASN A 398 24.24 -12.63 -18.56
C ASN A 398 24.62 -11.35 -17.79
N ASN A 399 23.66 -10.51 -17.43
CA ASN A 399 23.89 -9.27 -16.71
C ASN A 399 22.93 -9.07 -15.51
N ASN A 400 22.20 -10.12 -15.14
CA ASN A 400 21.18 -10.12 -14.08
C ASN A 400 20.11 -9.03 -14.25
N THR A 401 19.74 -8.73 -15.49
CA THR A 401 18.68 -7.74 -15.77
C THR A 401 17.37 -8.42 -16.13
N ILE A 402 16.27 -7.82 -15.70
CA ILE A 402 14.92 -8.18 -16.10
C ILE A 402 14.34 -6.99 -16.83
N VAL A 403 13.75 -7.26 -17.99
CA VAL A 403 13.08 -6.26 -18.81
C VAL A 403 11.66 -6.70 -19.14
N MET A 404 10.82 -5.75 -19.53
CA MET A 404 9.51 -6.08 -20.10
C MET A 404 9.67 -6.66 -21.50
N SER A 405 8.83 -7.61 -21.85
CA SER A 405 8.86 -8.28 -23.14
C SER A 405 7.46 -8.42 -23.74
N LYS A 406 7.40 -8.80 -25.02
CA LYS A 406 6.14 -8.97 -25.73
C LYS A 406 5.33 -10.11 -25.13
N LEU A 407 4.09 -9.82 -24.76
CA LEU A 407 3.17 -10.83 -24.26
C LEU A 407 2.69 -11.74 -25.41
N VAL A 408 3.29 -12.93 -25.52
CA VAL A 408 2.89 -13.96 -26.50
C VAL A 408 1.91 -14.95 -25.88
N VAL A 409 0.78 -15.22 -26.55
CA VAL A 409 -0.15 -16.29 -26.18
C VAL A 409 0.45 -17.62 -26.62
N ASP A 410 0.70 -18.53 -25.68
CA ASP A 410 1.14 -19.88 -26.02
C ASP A 410 0.00 -20.58 -26.79
N GLN A 411 0.18 -20.76 -28.10
CA GLN A 411 -0.71 -21.60 -28.89
C GLN A 411 -0.65 -23.00 -28.30
N LYS A 412 -1.80 -23.55 -27.85
CA LYS A 412 -1.88 -24.96 -27.44
C LYS A 412 -1.20 -25.80 -28.52
N SER A 413 -0.10 -26.46 -28.18
CA SER A 413 0.49 -27.43 -29.08
C SER A 413 -0.56 -28.51 -29.30
N ASN A 414 -1.20 -28.52 -30.46
CA ASN A 414 -1.94 -29.69 -30.93
C ASN A 414 -0.88 -30.77 -31.17
N SER A 415 -0.50 -31.50 -30.12
CA SER A 415 0.25 -32.74 -30.28
C SER A 415 -0.73 -33.77 -30.82
N THR A 416 -0.92 -33.77 -32.13
CA THR A 416 -1.34 -34.96 -32.85
C THR A 416 -0.26 -35.99 -32.62
N LYS A 417 -0.43 -36.85 -31.60
CA LYS A 417 0.30 -38.11 -31.51
C LYS A 417 0.02 -38.86 -32.81
N PRO A 418 1.03 -39.24 -33.60
CA PRO A 418 0.82 -40.16 -34.70
C PRO A 418 0.38 -41.49 -34.10
N THR A 419 -0.81 -41.95 -34.46
CA THR A 419 -1.21 -43.34 -34.29
C THR A 419 -0.30 -44.18 -35.17
N GLY A 420 0.78 -44.71 -34.61
CA GLY A 420 1.59 -45.74 -35.24
C GLY A 420 0.83 -47.06 -35.24
N ASN A 421 0.29 -47.42 -36.41
CA ASN A 421 -0.02 -48.80 -36.77
C ASN A 421 1.24 -49.41 -37.41
N SER A 422 1.80 -50.43 -36.78
CA SER A 422 2.34 -51.65 -37.40
C SER A 422 2.90 -52.57 -36.33
#